data_AF-A0A6L8ADQ9-F1
#
_entry.id   AF-A0A6L8ADQ9-F1
#
_cell.length_a   1.000
_cell.length_b   1.000
_cell.length_c   1.000
_cell.angle_alpha   90.00
_cell.angle_beta   90.00
_cell.angle_gamma   90.00
#
_symmetry.space_group_name_H-M   'P 1'
#
loop_
_entity.id
_entity.type
_entity.pdbx_description
1 polymer ?
#
loop_
_entity_poly.entity_id
_entity_poly.type
_entity_poly.pdbx_seq_one_letter_code
_entity_poly.pdbx_strand_id
1 'polypeptide(L)'
;MHIEDGEAVKFLERDFNQCFMQLRHYDSQIWNICRFAFTAYISILGTALGLYHYSVEKSLNLIPAAIGVLGAGLVLGFLLYSLVICNRAYYVLVCRYINEHRKFFLEGRPFGFENVSGMYMNSAIPPYFNWRSWQSWLCYLIASLNAALLTALLIFYFSDEYSWRWPLTITIGIITALIQIGSGIIYLKSREDKIGSEGISAKE
;
A
#
# COMPACT_ATOMS: atom_id res chain seq x y z
N MET A 1 2.10 31.06 -37.80
CA MET A 1 1.78 29.67 -37.43
C MET A 1 2.96 28.90 -36.83
N HIS A 2 4.22 29.15 -37.21
CA HIS A 2 5.38 28.36 -36.72
C HIS A 2 5.84 28.56 -35.25
N ILE A 3 5.35 29.56 -34.52
CA ILE A 3 5.77 29.81 -33.12
C ILE A 3 4.99 28.91 -32.14
N GLU A 4 3.75 28.54 -32.47
CA GLU A 4 2.89 27.69 -31.64
C GLU A 4 3.38 26.23 -31.62
N ASP A 5 3.95 25.76 -32.73
CA ASP A 5 4.49 24.40 -32.85
C ASP A 5 5.66 24.14 -31.89
N GLY A 6 6.55 25.13 -31.74
CA GLY A 6 7.72 24.98 -30.86
C GLY A 6 7.35 24.89 -29.38
N GLU A 7 6.36 25.65 -28.93
CA GLU A 7 5.90 25.62 -27.54
C GLU A 7 5.06 24.37 -27.24
N ALA A 8 4.23 23.90 -28.17
CA ALA A 8 3.48 22.66 -28.00
C ALA A 8 4.38 21.41 -27.98
N VAL A 9 5.48 21.38 -28.74
CA VAL A 9 6.50 20.30 -28.63
C VAL A 9 7.19 20.34 -27.27
N LYS A 10 7.62 21.52 -26.79
CA LYS A 10 8.23 21.66 -25.47
C LYS A 10 7.26 21.27 -24.35
N PHE A 11 5.98 21.63 -24.48
CA PHE A 11 4.95 21.24 -23.52
C PHE A 11 4.82 19.72 -23.45
N LEU A 12 4.71 19.05 -24.61
CA LEU A 12 4.65 17.58 -24.70
C LEU A 12 5.87 16.91 -24.04
N GLU A 13 7.06 17.38 -24.37
CA GLU A 13 8.30 16.86 -23.79
C GLU A 13 8.33 17.03 -22.27
N ARG A 14 7.94 18.22 -21.77
CA ARG A 14 7.90 18.51 -20.33
C ARG A 14 6.85 17.67 -19.62
N ASP A 15 5.63 17.57 -20.15
CA ASP A 15 4.56 16.74 -19.58
C ASP A 15 4.99 15.27 -19.52
N PHE A 16 5.53 14.75 -20.62
CA PHE A 16 6.01 13.39 -20.70
C PHE A 16 7.06 13.13 -19.61
N ASN A 17 8.13 13.94 -19.58
CA ASN A 17 9.20 13.76 -18.62
C ASN A 17 8.72 13.90 -17.17
N GLN A 18 7.92 14.92 -16.85
CA GLN A 18 7.43 15.15 -15.49
C GLN A 18 6.50 14.04 -15.01
N CYS A 19 5.54 13.62 -15.83
CA CYS A 19 4.62 12.55 -15.48
C CYS A 19 5.36 11.21 -15.26
N PHE A 20 6.30 10.85 -16.14
CA PHE A 20 7.08 9.62 -15.96
C PHE A 20 8.00 9.68 -14.74
N MET A 21 8.59 10.84 -14.44
CA MET A 21 9.35 11.05 -13.19
C MET A 21 8.46 10.88 -11.96
N GLN A 22 7.25 11.43 -11.98
CA GLN A 22 6.29 11.30 -10.89
C GLN A 22 5.83 9.85 -10.69
N LEU A 23 5.53 9.12 -11.76
CA LEU A 23 5.17 7.70 -11.68
C LEU A 23 6.31 6.86 -11.10
N ARG A 24 7.55 7.09 -11.56
CA ARG A 24 8.75 6.42 -11.03
C ARG A 24 8.99 6.76 -9.56
N HIS A 25 8.67 7.99 -9.14
CA HIS A 25 8.76 8.39 -7.74
C HIS A 25 7.82 7.54 -6.86
N TYR A 26 6.56 7.32 -7.26
CA TYR A 26 5.64 6.46 -6.52
C TYR A 26 6.09 5.01 -6.46
N ASP A 27 6.64 4.46 -7.54
CA ASP A 27 7.20 3.10 -7.54
C ASP A 27 8.38 3.00 -6.57
N SER A 28 9.27 3.99 -6.55
CA SER A 28 10.38 4.08 -5.59
C SER A 28 9.88 4.17 -4.15
N GLN A 29 8.82 4.94 -3.87
CA GLN A 29 8.21 5.01 -2.54
C GLN A 29 7.70 3.64 -2.08
N ILE A 30 6.99 2.90 -2.95
CA ILE A 30 6.51 1.55 -2.62
C ILE A 30 7.67 0.61 -2.29
N TRP A 31 8.76 0.68 -3.07
CA TRP A 31 9.96 -0.10 -2.80
C TRP A 31 10.65 0.29 -1.48
N ASN A 32 10.65 1.58 -1.13
CA ASN A 32 11.18 2.06 0.15
C ASN A 32 10.32 1.61 1.33
N ILE A 33 9.00 1.66 1.22
CA ILE A 33 8.08 1.16 2.24
C ILE A 33 8.29 -0.34 2.43
N CYS A 34 8.43 -1.10 1.35
CA CYS A 34 8.70 -2.53 1.40
C CYS A 34 10.00 -2.83 2.18
N ARG A 35 11.11 -2.18 1.82
CA ARG A 35 12.39 -2.34 2.50
C ARG A 35 12.30 -1.98 3.99
N PHE A 36 11.68 -0.84 4.30
CA PHE A 36 11.48 -0.41 5.68
C PHE A 36 10.64 -1.42 6.47
N ALA A 37 9.53 -1.90 5.90
CA ALA A 37 8.67 -2.90 6.54
C ALA A 37 9.48 -4.16 6.87
N PHE A 38 10.18 -4.75 5.89
CA PHE A 38 10.99 -5.94 6.13
C PHE A 38 12.02 -5.75 7.25
N THR A 39 12.78 -4.66 7.23
CA THR A 39 13.75 -4.36 8.29
C THR A 39 13.06 -4.22 9.64
N ALA A 40 11.97 -3.45 9.72
CA ALA A 40 11.24 -3.23 10.96
C ALA A 40 10.68 -4.54 11.55
N TYR A 41 9.99 -5.37 10.75
CA TYR A 41 9.43 -6.65 11.23
C TYR A 41 10.52 -7.61 11.69
N ILE A 42 11.64 -7.73 10.94
CA ILE A 42 12.77 -8.58 11.34
C ILE A 42 13.37 -8.07 12.66
N SER A 43 13.58 -6.76 12.81
CA SER A 43 14.10 -6.18 14.05
C SER A 43 13.17 -6.43 15.23
N ILE A 44 11.86 -6.20 15.07
CA ILE A 44 10.86 -6.43 16.13
C ILE A 44 10.84 -7.90 16.58
N LEU A 45 10.76 -8.83 15.62
CA LEU A 45 10.75 -10.27 15.91
C LEU A 45 12.07 -10.73 16.53
N GLY A 46 13.20 -10.27 15.99
CA GLY A 46 14.53 -10.57 16.51
C GLY A 46 14.72 -10.06 17.95
N THR A 47 14.28 -8.84 18.25
CA THR A 47 14.31 -8.30 19.61
C THR A 47 13.40 -9.09 20.55
N ALA A 48 12.17 -9.41 20.16
CA ALA A 48 11.25 -10.18 21.00
C ALA A 48 11.80 -11.59 21.31
N LEU A 49 12.34 -12.29 20.30
CA LEU A 49 12.97 -13.60 20.48
C LEU A 49 14.26 -13.51 21.31
N GLY A 50 15.08 -12.48 21.10
CA GLY A 50 16.29 -12.25 21.90
C GLY A 50 15.97 -12.00 23.36
N LEU A 51 14.95 -11.18 23.65
CA LEU A 51 14.45 -10.96 25.00
C LEU A 51 13.96 -12.26 25.65
N TYR A 52 13.21 -13.09 24.90
CA TYR A 52 12.76 -14.39 25.39
C TYR A 52 13.93 -15.33 25.73
N HIS A 53 14.88 -15.51 24.81
CA HIS A 53 16.04 -16.36 25.06
C HIS A 53 16.86 -15.89 26.26
N TYR A 54 17.08 -14.57 26.37
CA TYR A 54 17.79 -13.99 27.51
C TYR A 54 17.00 -14.15 28.83
N SER A 55 15.67 -14.04 28.78
CA SER A 55 14.76 -14.30 29.90
C SER A 55 14.98 -15.70 30.48
N VAL A 56 15.02 -16.72 29.59
CA VAL A 56 15.23 -18.12 29.97
C VAL A 56 16.64 -18.36 30.51
N GLU A 57 17.67 -17.87 29.81
CA GLU A 57 19.08 -18.11 30.18
C GLU A 57 19.44 -17.48 31.54
N LYS A 58 18.95 -16.27 31.82
CA LYS A 58 19.26 -15.54 33.06
C LYS A 58 18.20 -15.71 34.15
N SER A 59 17.15 -16.50 33.90
CA SER A 59 16.00 -16.66 34.82
C SER A 59 15.38 -15.31 35.25
N LEU A 60 15.43 -14.32 34.36
CA LEU A 60 14.78 -13.02 34.53
C LEU A 60 13.43 -13.04 33.84
N ASN A 61 12.43 -12.33 34.35
CA ASN A 61 11.14 -12.21 33.66
C ASN A 61 11.14 -11.03 32.67
N LEU A 62 11.55 -11.28 31.42
CA LEU A 62 11.53 -10.29 30.33
C LEU A 62 10.37 -10.49 29.35
N ILE A 63 9.46 -11.41 29.64
CA ILE A 63 8.24 -11.63 28.83
C ILE A 63 7.43 -10.34 28.67
N PRO A 64 7.21 -9.51 29.72
CA PRO A 64 6.51 -8.23 29.56
C PRO A 64 7.21 -7.28 28.59
N ALA A 65 8.54 -7.26 28.56
CA ALA A 65 9.31 -6.44 27.62
C ALA A 65 9.14 -6.95 26.18
N ALA A 66 9.15 -8.26 25.96
CA ALA A 66 8.89 -8.86 24.65
C ALA A 66 7.47 -8.53 24.15
N ILE A 67 6.46 -8.61 25.02
CA ILE A 67 5.08 -8.20 24.72
C ILE A 67 5.04 -6.71 24.34
N GLY A 68 5.74 -5.84 25.09
CA GLY A 68 5.82 -4.42 24.78
C GLY A 68 6.43 -4.13 23.40
N VAL A 69 7.51 -4.83 23.04
CA VAL A 69 8.15 -4.71 21.71
C VAL A 69 7.20 -5.17 20.59
N LEU A 70 6.54 -6.31 20.76
CA LEU A 70 5.56 -6.83 19.79
C LEU A 70 4.36 -5.90 19.66
N GLY A 71 3.87 -5.35 20.77
CA GLY A 71 2.76 -4.40 20.79
C GLY A 71 3.10 -3.09 20.07
N ALA A 72 4.27 -2.51 20.33
CA ALA A 72 4.77 -1.35 19.58
C ALA A 72 4.94 -1.68 18.08
N GLY A 73 5.42 -2.88 17.77
CA GLY A 73 5.53 -3.38 16.41
C GLY A 73 4.20 -3.50 15.67
N LEU A 74 3.14 -3.93 16.35
CA LEU A 74 1.79 -3.96 15.80
C LEU A 74 1.27 -2.56 15.47
N VAL A 75 1.45 -1.60 16.37
CA VAL A 75 1.04 -0.20 16.12
C VAL A 75 1.75 0.33 14.87
N LEU A 76 3.06 0.13 14.76
CA LEU A 76 3.82 0.49 13.57
C LEU A 76 3.28 -0.22 12.32
N GLY A 77 2.97 -1.50 12.43
CA GLY A 77 2.43 -2.31 11.35
C GLY A 77 1.07 -1.85 10.83
N PHE A 78 0.16 -1.39 11.71
CA PHE A 78 -1.11 -0.79 11.33
C PHE A 78 -0.92 0.56 10.62
N LEU A 79 0.05 1.38 11.07
CA LEU A 79 0.40 2.63 10.41
C LEU A 79 0.96 2.38 9.01
N LEU A 80 1.86 1.39 8.86
CA LEU A 80 2.39 0.99 7.56
C LEU A 80 1.31 0.48 6.61
N TYR A 81 0.39 -0.35 7.12
CA TYR A 81 -0.75 -0.83 6.35
C TYR A 81 -1.61 0.33 5.82
N SER A 82 -1.94 1.27 6.70
CA SER A 82 -2.70 2.48 6.36
C SER A 82 -1.97 3.35 5.33
N LEU A 83 -0.65 3.53 5.49
CA LEU A 83 0.19 4.28 4.56
C LEU A 83 0.15 3.69 3.15
N VAL A 84 0.26 2.36 3.00
CA VAL A 84 0.24 1.73 1.67
C VAL A 84 -1.12 1.88 1.00
N ILE A 85 -2.23 1.73 1.75
CA ILE A 85 -3.58 1.93 1.22
C ILE A 85 -3.79 3.37 0.76
N CYS A 86 -3.43 4.34 1.60
CA CYS A 86 -3.53 5.76 1.27
C CYS A 86 -2.68 6.12 0.05
N ASN A 87 -1.45 5.59 -0.02
CA ASN A 87 -0.58 5.78 -1.15
C ASN A 87 -1.16 5.20 -2.44
N ARG A 88 -1.77 4.00 -2.38
CA ARG A 88 -2.49 3.41 -3.53
C ARG A 88 -3.62 4.31 -4.02
N ALA A 89 -4.44 4.80 -3.11
CA ALA A 89 -5.56 5.67 -3.45
C ALA A 89 -5.09 6.97 -4.11
N TYR A 90 -4.05 7.59 -3.54
CA TYR A 90 -3.48 8.82 -4.07
C TYR A 90 -2.81 8.60 -5.45
N TYR A 91 -2.05 7.52 -5.61
CA TYR A 91 -1.46 7.14 -6.89
C TYR A 91 -2.52 7.01 -7.99
N VAL A 92 -3.62 6.31 -7.70
CA VAL A 92 -4.71 6.13 -8.66
C VAL A 92 -5.33 7.46 -9.06
N LEU A 93 -5.64 8.33 -8.10
CA LEU A 93 -6.20 9.65 -8.35
C LEU A 93 -5.33 10.47 -9.31
N VAL A 94 -4.03 10.54 -9.01
CA VAL A 94 -3.07 11.30 -9.82
C VAL A 94 -2.93 10.72 -11.23
N CYS A 95 -2.83 9.40 -11.36
CA CYS A 95 -2.74 8.73 -12.67
C CYS A 95 -3.97 9.02 -13.54
N ARG A 96 -5.17 8.97 -12.95
CA ARG A 96 -6.41 9.25 -13.68
C ARG A 96 -6.49 10.69 -14.18
N TYR A 97 -6.08 11.63 -13.33
CA TYR A 97 -6.00 13.05 -13.70
C TYR A 97 -4.99 13.32 -14.83
N ILE A 98 -3.82 12.67 -14.78
CA ILE A 98 -2.83 12.74 -15.88
C ILE A 98 -3.43 12.19 -17.18
N ASN A 99 -4.13 11.05 -17.11
CA ASN A 99 -4.76 10.44 -18.29
C ASN A 99 -5.88 11.31 -18.87
N GLU A 100 -6.61 12.05 -18.03
CA GLU A 100 -7.63 13.01 -18.47
C GLU A 100 -7.02 14.16 -19.28
N HIS A 101 -5.96 14.78 -18.76
CA HIS A 101 -5.22 15.85 -19.48
C HIS A 101 -4.61 15.36 -20.79
N ARG A 102 -4.00 14.16 -20.77
CA ARG A 102 -3.43 13.56 -21.97
C ARG A 102 -4.47 13.24 -23.02
N LYS A 103 -5.63 12.73 -22.59
CA LYS A 103 -6.75 12.49 -23.49
C LYS A 103 -7.18 13.78 -24.18
N PHE A 104 -7.43 14.84 -23.39
CA PHE A 104 -7.82 16.15 -23.91
C PHE A 104 -6.79 16.70 -24.92
N PHE A 105 -5.49 16.60 -24.61
CA PHE A 105 -4.44 17.10 -25.48
C PHE A 105 -4.26 16.28 -26.77
N LEU A 106 -4.28 14.93 -26.66
CA LEU A 106 -4.01 14.03 -27.78
C LEU A 106 -5.22 13.86 -28.73
N GLU A 107 -6.43 14.15 -28.28
CA GLU A 107 -7.62 14.21 -29.14
C GLU A 107 -7.47 15.22 -30.28
N GLY A 108 -6.70 16.29 -30.06
CA GLY A 108 -6.36 17.29 -31.09
C GLY A 108 -5.33 16.82 -32.13
N ARG A 109 -4.80 15.59 -32.02
CA ARG A 109 -3.71 15.05 -32.87
C ARG A 109 -2.57 16.05 -33.11
N PRO A 110 -1.99 16.62 -32.06
CA PRO A 110 -0.93 17.61 -32.20
C PRO A 110 0.25 16.99 -32.95
N PHE A 111 0.78 17.71 -33.94
CA PHE A 111 1.87 17.25 -34.81
C PHE A 111 1.58 15.98 -35.61
N GLY A 112 0.30 15.61 -35.77
CA GLY A 112 -0.10 14.35 -36.38
C GLY A 112 0.25 13.12 -35.55
N PHE A 113 0.61 13.29 -34.27
CA PHE A 113 0.88 12.16 -33.39
C PHE A 113 -0.40 11.35 -33.14
N GLU A 114 -0.30 10.05 -33.32
CA GLU A 114 -1.40 9.10 -33.10
C GLU A 114 -0.96 8.06 -32.07
N ASN A 115 -1.67 8.01 -30.94
CA ASN A 115 -1.36 7.06 -29.86
C ASN A 115 -1.89 5.66 -30.20
N VAL A 116 -1.22 4.95 -31.10
CA VAL A 116 -1.58 3.60 -31.54
C VAL A 116 -1.69 2.61 -30.37
N SER A 117 -0.88 2.81 -29.33
CA SER A 117 -0.88 1.95 -28.14
C SER A 117 -2.11 2.11 -27.23
N GLY A 118 -2.81 3.24 -27.34
CA GLY A 118 -3.90 3.61 -26.42
C GLY A 118 -3.47 3.85 -24.96
N MET A 119 -2.17 3.85 -24.66
CA MET A 119 -1.66 4.03 -23.30
C MET A 119 -1.96 5.43 -22.78
N TYR A 120 -2.32 5.54 -21.50
CA TYR A 120 -2.52 6.83 -20.79
C TYR A 120 -3.62 7.74 -21.36
N MET A 121 -4.60 7.18 -22.07
CA MET A 121 -5.76 7.92 -22.62
C MET A 121 -7.05 7.68 -21.82
N ASN A 122 -7.08 6.68 -20.94
CA ASN A 122 -8.28 6.30 -20.21
C ASN A 122 -8.23 6.83 -18.77
N SER A 123 -9.08 7.81 -18.46
CA SER A 123 -9.22 8.40 -17.12
C SER A 123 -9.84 7.44 -16.08
N ALA A 124 -10.37 6.28 -16.48
CA ALA A 124 -10.83 5.25 -15.55
C ALA A 124 -9.71 4.28 -15.10
N ILE A 125 -8.52 4.35 -15.70
CA ILE A 125 -7.40 3.44 -15.43
C ILE A 125 -6.27 4.21 -14.72
N PRO A 126 -5.61 3.64 -13.69
CA PRO A 126 -5.87 2.32 -13.09
C PRO A 126 -7.12 2.33 -12.18
N PRO A 127 -7.74 1.16 -11.91
CA PRO A 127 -8.76 1.04 -10.86
C PRO A 127 -8.14 1.18 -9.47
N TYR A 128 -8.90 1.68 -8.49
CA TYR A 128 -8.41 1.82 -7.12
C TYR A 128 -7.93 0.49 -6.54
N PHE A 129 -8.72 -0.56 -6.72
CA PHE A 129 -8.35 -1.92 -6.35
C PHE A 129 -7.99 -2.76 -7.58
N ASN A 130 -6.79 -3.33 -7.57
CA ASN A 130 -6.36 -4.34 -8.54
C ASN A 130 -5.57 -5.42 -7.82
N TRP A 131 -6.17 -6.60 -7.66
CA TRP A 131 -5.58 -7.71 -6.93
C TRP A 131 -4.25 -8.22 -7.51
N ARG A 132 -3.97 -7.96 -8.79
CA ARG A 132 -2.70 -8.33 -9.45
C ARG A 132 -1.62 -7.27 -9.30
N SER A 133 -1.94 -6.10 -8.79
CA SER A 133 -0.97 -5.01 -8.67
C SER A 133 0.06 -5.29 -7.57
N TRP A 134 1.32 -4.90 -7.81
CA TRP A 134 2.38 -5.01 -6.81
C TRP A 134 2.04 -4.28 -5.50
N GLN A 135 1.35 -3.14 -5.60
CA GLN A 135 0.89 -2.39 -4.44
C GLN A 135 -0.13 -3.19 -3.60
N SER A 136 -1.03 -3.95 -4.23
CA SER A 136 -1.94 -4.86 -3.52
C SER A 136 -1.21 -6.04 -2.88
N TRP A 137 -0.20 -6.60 -3.54
CA TRP A 137 0.66 -7.63 -2.93
C TRP A 137 1.38 -7.12 -1.69
N LEU A 138 1.88 -5.87 -1.71
CA LEU A 138 2.47 -5.25 -0.53
C LEU A 138 1.45 -5.10 0.61
N CYS A 139 0.20 -4.72 0.32
CA CYS A 139 -0.87 -4.69 1.33
C CYS A 139 -1.08 -6.08 1.96
N TYR A 140 -1.15 -7.14 1.14
CA TYR A 140 -1.36 -8.51 1.63
C TYR A 140 -0.18 -9.00 2.48
N LEU A 141 1.04 -8.65 2.09
CA LEU A 141 2.25 -8.95 2.83
C LEU A 141 2.22 -8.28 4.21
N ILE A 142 1.97 -6.97 4.27
CA ILE A 142 1.91 -6.23 5.54
C ILE A 142 0.78 -6.77 6.43
N ALA A 143 -0.39 -7.07 5.87
CA ALA A 143 -1.49 -7.65 6.63
C ALA A 143 -1.13 -9.01 7.23
N SER A 144 -0.44 -9.85 6.46
CA SER A 144 0.05 -11.15 6.92
C SER A 144 1.11 -11.00 8.03
N LEU A 145 2.03 -10.04 7.88
CA LEU A 145 3.06 -9.76 8.89
C LEU A 145 2.45 -9.21 10.19
N ASN A 146 1.44 -8.35 10.10
CA ASN A 146 0.67 -7.88 11.26
C ASN A 146 -0.03 -9.03 11.98
N ALA A 147 -0.67 -9.93 11.23
CA ALA A 147 -1.29 -11.11 11.80
C ALA A 147 -0.27 -12.03 12.49
N ALA A 148 0.91 -12.22 11.90
CA ALA A 148 1.99 -12.98 12.51
C ALA A 148 2.51 -12.33 13.80
N LEU A 149 2.71 -11.01 13.82
CA LEU A 149 3.08 -10.27 15.03
C LEU A 149 2.02 -10.41 16.13
N LEU A 150 0.73 -10.31 15.78
CA LEU A 150 -0.36 -10.45 16.74
C LEU A 150 -0.39 -11.86 17.30
N THR A 151 -0.24 -12.86 16.45
CA THR A 151 -0.18 -14.27 16.87
C THR A 151 0.98 -14.48 17.84
N ALA A 152 2.18 -13.97 17.51
CA ALA A 152 3.33 -14.02 18.40
C ALA A 152 3.05 -13.32 19.73
N LEU A 153 2.49 -12.11 19.72
CA LEU A 153 2.13 -11.38 20.93
C LEU A 153 1.18 -12.20 21.81
N LEU A 154 0.14 -12.77 21.23
CA LEU A 154 -0.84 -13.57 21.97
C LEU A 154 -0.21 -14.86 22.53
N ILE A 155 0.73 -15.48 21.81
CA ILE A 155 1.50 -16.63 22.33
C ILE A 155 2.31 -16.23 23.56
N PHE A 156 3.02 -15.09 23.50
CA PHE A 156 3.77 -14.57 24.65
C PHE A 156 2.88 -14.18 25.82
N TYR A 157 1.68 -13.66 25.54
CA TYR A 157 0.72 -13.25 26.56
C TYR A 157 0.03 -14.43 27.25
N PHE A 158 -0.33 -15.46 26.48
CA PHE A 158 -1.08 -16.63 26.97
C PHE A 158 -0.20 -17.81 27.38
N SER A 159 1.10 -17.61 27.61
CA SER A 159 2.17 -18.61 27.70
C SER A 159 1.99 -19.75 28.72
N ASP A 160 0.83 -19.90 29.36
CA ASP A 160 0.47 -21.04 30.19
C ASP A 160 0.29 -22.33 29.37
N GLU A 161 0.51 -23.47 30.03
CA GLU A 161 0.60 -24.85 29.53
C GLU A 161 -0.62 -25.42 28.76
N TYR A 162 -1.65 -24.62 28.48
CA TYR A 162 -2.88 -25.09 27.85
C TYR A 162 -2.78 -25.13 26.32
N SER A 163 -2.61 -26.34 25.78
CA SER A 163 -2.45 -26.63 24.34
C SER A 163 -3.59 -26.10 23.44
N TRP A 164 -4.81 -25.97 23.95
CA TRP A 164 -5.97 -25.48 23.18
C TRP A 164 -5.90 -23.98 22.83
N ARG A 165 -5.06 -23.19 23.52
CA ARG A 165 -4.92 -21.75 23.25
C ARG A 165 -4.15 -21.46 21.96
N TRP A 166 -3.26 -22.35 21.54
CA TRP A 166 -2.48 -22.22 20.30
C TRP A 166 -3.33 -22.14 19.02
N PRO A 167 -4.28 -23.06 18.77
CA PRO A 167 -5.16 -22.92 17.61
C PRO A 167 -5.99 -21.65 17.68
N LEU A 168 -6.43 -21.23 18.87
CA LEU A 168 -7.18 -19.97 19.04
C LEU A 168 -6.35 -18.74 18.63
N THR A 169 -5.10 -18.63 19.07
CA THR A 169 -4.26 -17.47 18.71
C THR A 169 -3.98 -17.42 17.21
N ILE A 170 -3.75 -18.57 16.57
CA ILE A 170 -3.59 -18.68 15.12
C ILE A 170 -4.89 -18.26 14.40
N THR A 171 -6.05 -18.71 14.87
CA THR A 171 -7.35 -18.31 14.31
C THR A 171 -7.55 -16.79 14.41
N ILE A 172 -7.22 -16.17 15.55
CA ILE A 172 -7.29 -14.72 15.74
C ILE A 172 -6.36 -13.98 14.76
N GLY A 173 -5.14 -14.50 14.55
CA GLY A 173 -4.21 -13.97 13.56
C GLY A 173 -4.79 -13.98 12.15
N ILE A 174 -5.33 -15.13 11.70
CA ILE A 174 -5.95 -15.29 10.38
C ILE A 174 -7.12 -14.32 10.22
N ILE A 175 -8.02 -14.24 11.20
CA ILE A 175 -9.15 -13.32 11.18
C ILE A 175 -8.66 -11.87 11.06
N THR A 176 -7.60 -11.51 11.77
CA THR A 176 -7.02 -10.15 11.70
C THR A 176 -6.48 -9.84 10.31
N ALA A 177 -5.77 -10.77 9.67
CA ALA A 177 -5.32 -10.59 8.29
C ALA A 177 -6.50 -10.38 7.32
N LEU A 178 -7.56 -11.20 7.46
CA LEU A 178 -8.76 -11.09 6.63
C LEU A 178 -9.49 -9.76 6.84
N ILE A 179 -9.62 -9.31 8.09
CA ILE A 179 -10.22 -8.00 8.42
C ILE A 179 -9.39 -6.87 7.82
N GLN A 180 -8.07 -6.90 7.97
CA GLN A 180 -7.20 -5.88 7.37
C GLN A 180 -7.39 -5.86 5.86
N ILE A 181 -7.20 -6.98 5.16
CA ILE A 181 -7.38 -7.10 3.71
C ILE A 181 -8.77 -6.61 3.28
N GLY A 182 -9.82 -7.08 3.96
CA GLY A 182 -11.19 -6.67 3.71
C GLY A 182 -11.39 -5.15 3.85
N SER A 183 -10.86 -4.55 4.93
CA SER A 183 -10.94 -3.11 5.17
C SER A 183 -10.23 -2.29 4.09
N GLY A 184 -9.07 -2.75 3.62
CA GLY A 184 -8.34 -2.10 2.53
C GLY A 184 -9.09 -2.19 1.21
N ILE A 185 -9.69 -3.34 0.89
CA ILE A 185 -10.52 -3.52 -0.30
C ILE A 185 -11.75 -2.62 -0.26
N ILE A 186 -12.48 -2.62 0.86
CA ILE A 186 -13.66 -1.78 1.05
C ILE A 186 -13.30 -0.31 0.91
N TYR A 187 -12.21 0.13 1.56
CA TYR A 187 -11.75 1.52 1.44
C TYR A 187 -11.44 1.90 -0.01
N LEU A 188 -10.66 1.08 -0.73
CA LEU A 188 -10.30 1.36 -2.12
C LEU A 188 -11.51 1.36 -3.06
N LYS A 189 -12.46 0.43 -2.87
CA LYS A 189 -13.72 0.41 -3.63
C LYS A 189 -14.61 1.62 -3.31
N SER A 190 -14.70 2.01 -2.05
CA SER A 190 -15.48 3.21 -1.67
C SER A 190 -14.96 4.49 -2.32
N ARG A 191 -13.66 4.55 -2.63
CA ARG A 191 -13.05 5.67 -3.38
C ARG A 191 -13.41 5.63 -4.87
N GLU A 192 -13.55 4.43 -5.43
CA GLU A 192 -14.04 4.24 -6.80
C GLU A 192 -15.48 4.75 -6.95
N ASP A 193 -16.36 4.33 -6.03
CA ASP A 193 -17.80 4.67 -6.07
C ASP A 193 -18.04 6.18 -5.93
N LYS A 194 -17.29 6.85 -5.04
CA LYS A 194 -17.41 8.31 -4.83
C LYS A 194 -17.14 9.10 -6.11
N ILE A 195 -16.06 8.78 -6.81
CA ILE A 195 -15.70 9.47 -8.06
C ILE A 195 -16.74 9.18 -9.15
N GLY A 196 -17.26 7.95 -9.21
CA GLY A 196 -18.35 7.61 -10.11
C GLY A 196 -19.61 8.45 -9.85
N SER A 197 -19.99 8.62 -8.58
CA SER A 197 -21.17 9.42 -8.20
C SER A 197 -21.01 10.92 -8.46
N GLU A 198 -19.85 11.50 -8.17
CA GLU A 198 -19.57 12.92 -8.38
C GLU A 198 -19.48 13.27 -9.87
N GLY A 199 -18.90 12.37 -10.69
CA GLY A 199 -18.82 12.54 -12.14
C GLY A 199 -20.16 12.42 -12.89
N ILE A 200 -21.16 11.75 -12.30
CA ILE A 200 -22.54 11.70 -12.83
C ILE A 200 -23.27 12.99 -12.43
N SER A 201 -23.16 13.42 -11.18
CA SER A 201 -23.80 14.66 -10.69
C SER A 201 -23.27 15.93 -11.35
N ALA A 202 -22.05 15.96 -11.87
CA ALA A 202 -21.48 17.11 -12.58
C ALA A 202 -21.89 17.19 -14.07
N LYS A 203 -22.63 16.21 -14.59
CA LYS A 203 -23.11 16.13 -15.98
C LYS A 203 -24.61 16.45 -16.13
N GLU A 204 -25.32 16.64 -15.02
CA GLU A 204 -26.71 17.12 -14.96
C GLU A 204 -26.75 18.63 -14.69
#